data_AF-A0A6F8YQG3-F1
#
_entry.id   AF-A0A6F8YQG3-F1
#
_cell.length_a   1.000
_cell.length_b   1.000
_cell.length_c   1.000
_cell.angle_alpha   90.00
_cell.angle_beta   90.00
_cell.angle_gamma   90.00
#
_symmetry.space_group_name_H-M   'P 1'
#
loop_
_entity.id
_entity.type
_entity.pdbx_description
1 polymer ?
#
loop_
_entity_poly.entity_id
_entity_poly.type
_entity_poly.pdbx_seq_one_letter_code
_entity_poly.pdbx_strand_id
1 'polypeptide(L)'
;MTDISISQVVTNAVKDFRQTVPECVAAGVVDMSTGMLLAVDTVDSHPSEVLDLLAAATFDMFQGRNVVMIEDIFKKRRASRQPSTTSGSCWSTART
;
A
#
# COMPACT_ATOMS: atom_id res chain seq x y z
N MET A 1 11.48 -2.97 -30.83
CA MET A 1 11.06 -3.19 -29.44
C MET A 1 10.27 -1.95 -29.07
N THR A 2 8.94 -2.04 -28.98
CA THR A 2 8.10 -0.85 -28.74
C THR A 2 8.48 -0.28 -27.38
N ASP A 3 8.93 0.97 -27.32
CA ASP A 3 9.09 1.72 -26.07
C ASP A 3 7.70 2.00 -25.51
N ILE A 4 7.17 1.05 -24.75
CA ILE A 4 5.84 1.18 -24.14
C ILE A 4 5.97 2.19 -22.99
N SER A 5 5.20 3.27 -23.05
CA SER A 5 5.13 4.22 -21.95
C SER A 5 4.62 3.53 -20.69
N ILE A 6 5.19 3.83 -19.53
CA ILE A 6 4.81 3.18 -18.27
C ILE A 6 3.33 3.38 -17.94
N SER A 7 2.76 4.53 -18.33
CA SER A 7 1.33 4.81 -18.20
C SER A 7 0.48 3.85 -19.04
N GLN A 8 0.94 3.47 -20.23
CA GLN A 8 0.25 2.50 -21.08
C GLN A 8 0.32 1.09 -20.48
N VAL A 9 1.47 0.72 -19.89
CA VAL A 9 1.63 -0.57 -19.21
C VAL A 9 0.62 -0.70 -18.07
N VAL A 10 0.53 0.31 -17.20
CA VAL A 10 -0.41 0.32 -16.08
C VAL A 10 -1.85 0.28 -16.59
N THR A 11 -2.18 1.10 -17.59
CA THR A 11 -3.54 1.14 -18.16
C THR A 11 -3.97 -0.21 -18.74
N ASN A 12 -3.07 -0.89 -19.45
CA ASN A 12 -3.37 -2.20 -20.02
C ASN A 12 -3.54 -3.27 -18.94
N ALA A 13 -2.67 -3.26 -17.92
CA ALA A 13 -2.79 -4.20 -16.80
C ALA A 13 -4.12 -4.06 -16.05
N VAL A 14 -4.62 -2.83 -15.84
CA VAL A 14 -5.92 -2.60 -15.20
C VAL A 14 -7.07 -3.14 -16.05
N LYS A 15 -7.01 -2.94 -17.38
CA LYS A 15 -8.02 -3.46 -18.32
C LYS A 15 -8.04 -4.99 -18.35
N ASP A 16 -6.87 -5.61 -18.44
CA ASP A 16 -6.75 -7.07 -18.46
C ASP A 16 -7.25 -7.68 -17.14
N PHE A 17 -6.98 -7.02 -16.01
CA PHE A 17 -7.47 -7.44 -14.70
C PHE A 17 -9.00 -7.42 -14.62
N ARG A 18 -9.65 -6.33 -15.07
CA ARG A 18 -11.11 -6.23 -15.07
C ARG A 18 -11.75 -7.33 -15.92
N GLN A 19 -11.13 -7.71 -17.04
CA GLN A 19 -11.64 -8.76 -17.92
C GLN A 19 -11.41 -10.18 -17.38
N THR A 20 -10.37 -10.37 -16.56
CA THR A 20 -10.02 -11.68 -16.01
C THR A 20 -10.89 -12.05 -14.80
N VAL A 21 -11.34 -11.05 -14.04
CA VAL A 21 -12.16 -11.26 -12.84
C VAL A 21 -13.64 -11.25 -13.23
N PRO A 22 -14.40 -12.35 -13.02
CA PRO A 22 -15.82 -12.39 -13.32
C PRO A 22 -16.59 -11.40 -12.44
N GLU A 23 -17.64 -10.78 -12.99
CA GLU A 23 -18.46 -9.77 -12.31
C GLU A 23 -17.69 -8.50 -11.85
N CYS A 24 -16.49 -8.24 -12.39
CA CYS A 24 -15.71 -7.05 -12.04
C CYS A 24 -16.27 -5.78 -12.71
N VAL A 25 -16.83 -4.87 -11.90
CA VAL A 25 -17.44 -3.61 -12.37
C VAL A 25 -16.40 -2.51 -12.60
N ALA A 26 -15.31 -2.52 -11.84
CA ALA A 26 -14.23 -1.55 -11.96
C ALA A 26 -12.90 -2.10 -11.43
N ALA A 27 -11.81 -1.68 -12.04
CA ALA A 27 -10.45 -1.89 -11.58
C ALA A 27 -9.69 -0.56 -11.64
N GLY A 28 -8.71 -0.38 -10.75
CA GLY A 28 -7.89 0.82 -10.74
C GLY A 28 -6.63 0.66 -9.91
N VAL A 29 -5.68 1.55 -10.13
CA VAL A 29 -4.39 1.58 -9.41
C VAL A 29 -4.26 2.92 -8.70
N VAL A 30 -4.09 2.87 -7.38
CA VAL A 30 -3.88 4.04 -6.53
C VAL A 30 -2.44 4.00 -6.01
N ASP A 31 -1.75 5.14 -6.11
CA ASP A 31 -0.44 5.31 -5.52
C ASP A 31 -0.58 5.51 -4.00
N MET A 32 -0.04 4.57 -3.21
CA MET A 32 -0.09 4.61 -1.75
C MET A 32 0.88 5.62 -1.11
N SER A 33 1.70 6.32 -1.89
CA SER A 33 2.54 7.41 -1.38
C SER A 33 1.87 8.78 -1.49
N THR A 34 1.07 8.99 -2.53
CA THR A 34 0.42 10.27 -2.83
C THR A 34 -1.10 10.26 -2.66
N GLY A 35 -1.71 9.07 -2.69
CA GLY A 35 -3.17 8.89 -2.73
C GLY A 35 -3.79 9.13 -4.10
N MET A 36 -3.00 9.29 -5.16
CA MET A 36 -3.50 9.58 -6.51
C MET A 36 -3.94 8.33 -7.28
N LEU A 37 -5.01 8.47 -8.06
CA LEU A 37 -5.45 7.46 -9.03
C LEU A 37 -4.58 7.52 -10.29
N LEU A 38 -3.85 6.44 -10.58
CA LEU A 38 -2.93 6.36 -11.74
C LEU A 38 -3.60 5.85 -13.01
N ALA A 39 -4.52 4.89 -12.86
CA ALA A 39 -5.30 4.32 -13.96
C ALA A 39 -6.59 3.73 -13.40
N VAL A 40 -7.64 3.76 -14.22
CA VAL A 40 -8.96 3.20 -13.87
C VAL A 40 -9.63 2.67 -15.13
N ASP A 41 -10.30 1.53 -15.00
CA ASP A 41 -11.12 0.92 -16.02
C ASP A 41 -12.43 0.48 -15.37
N THR A 42 -13.56 1.04 -15.80
CA THR A 42 -14.88 0.80 -15.22
C THR A 42 -15.93 0.63 -16.31
N VAL A 43 -16.95 -0.18 -16.03
CA VAL A 43 -18.05 -0.45 -16.96
C VAL A 43 -18.88 0.80 -17.25
N ASP A 44 -19.07 1.66 -16.23
CA ASP A 44 -19.91 2.85 -16.32
C ASP A 44 -19.09 4.15 -16.24
N SER A 45 -19.55 5.16 -16.96
CA SER A 45 -18.93 6.49 -16.90
C SER A 45 -19.29 7.19 -15.59
N HIS A 46 -18.31 7.25 -14.70
CA HIS A 46 -18.38 8.03 -13.46
C HIS A 46 -17.57 9.32 -13.61
N PRO A 47 -18.00 10.46 -13.03
CA PRO A 47 -17.20 11.69 -13.04
C PRO A 47 -15.84 11.47 -12.39
N SER A 48 -14.78 12.08 -12.96
CA SER A 48 -13.41 11.95 -12.44
C SER A 48 -13.30 12.34 -10.96
N GLU A 49 -14.05 13.37 -10.54
CA GLU A 49 -14.09 13.83 -9.14
C GLU A 49 -14.53 12.73 -8.15
N VAL A 50 -15.46 11.86 -8.57
CA VAL A 50 -15.93 10.74 -7.75
C VAL A 50 -14.87 9.66 -7.65
N LEU A 51 -14.17 9.37 -8.77
CA LEU A 51 -13.09 8.39 -8.80
C LEU A 51 -11.88 8.86 -7.97
N ASP A 52 -11.58 10.16 -7.99
CA ASP A 52 -10.53 10.76 -7.18
C ASP A 52 -10.87 10.70 -5.68
N LEU A 53 -12.13 10.95 -5.31
CA LEU A 53 -12.60 10.78 -3.94
C LEU A 53 -12.52 9.32 -3.47
N LEU A 54 -12.88 8.37 -4.35
CA LEU A 54 -12.75 6.94 -4.06
C LEU A 54 -11.28 6.53 -3.85
N ALA A 55 -10.36 7.07 -4.65
CA ALA A 55 -8.93 6.83 -4.49
C ALA A 55 -8.41 7.38 -3.16
N ALA A 56 -8.80 8.60 -2.78
CA ALA A 56 -8.45 9.22 -1.50
C ALA A 56 -8.99 8.42 -0.29
N ALA A 57 -10.23 7.96 -0.36
CA ALA A 57 -10.82 7.12 0.68
C ALA A 57 -10.09 5.77 0.81
N THR A 58 -9.73 5.15 -0.32
CA THR A 58 -8.94 3.91 -0.35
C THR A 58 -7.56 4.13 0.27
N PHE A 59 -6.90 5.24 -0.05
CA PHE A 59 -5.63 5.61 0.58
C PHE A 59 -5.76 5.72 2.10
N ASP A 60 -6.82 6.37 2.62
CA ASP A 60 -7.05 6.47 4.06
C ASP A 60 -7.28 5.09 4.73
N MET A 61 -7.85 4.11 4.02
CA MET A 61 -8.02 2.74 4.55
C MET A 61 -6.70 1.98 4.72
N PHE A 62 -5.62 2.36 4.03
CA PHE A 62 -4.33 1.66 4.10
C PHE A 62 -3.24 2.48 4.81
N GLN A 63 -3.20 3.79 4.57
CA GLN A 63 -2.17 4.70 5.06
C GLN A 63 -2.77 5.85 5.89
N GLY A 64 -4.07 5.80 6.19
CA GLY A 64 -4.75 6.81 6.99
C GLY A 64 -4.23 6.90 8.40
N ARG A 65 -4.45 8.06 9.02
CA ARG A 65 -3.94 8.39 10.37
C ARG A 65 -4.30 7.32 11.41
N ASN A 66 -5.53 6.80 11.34
CA ASN A 66 -6.01 5.78 12.26
C ASN A 66 -5.27 4.44 12.07
N VAL A 67 -5.05 4.03 10.82
CA VAL A 67 -4.36 2.78 10.48
C VAL A 67 -2.91 2.85 10.94
N VAL A 68 -2.19 3.93 10.61
CA VAL A 68 -0.79 4.14 11.03
C VAL A 68 -0.66 4.21 12.55
N MET A 69 -1.57 4.91 13.23
CA MET A 69 -1.57 4.97 14.71
C MET A 69 -1.74 3.58 15.32
N ILE A 70 -2.67 2.78 14.79
CA ILE A 70 -2.90 1.41 15.24
C ILE A 70 -1.65 0.56 14.99
N GLU A 71 -1.06 0.65 13.80
CA GLU A 71 0.19 -0.05 13.48
C GLU A 71 1.32 0.29 14.46
N ASP A 72 1.49 1.55 14.82
CA ASP A 72 2.51 1.99 15.76
C ASP A 72 2.30 1.41 17.16
N ILE A 73 1.05 1.33 17.62
CA ILE A 73 0.70 0.68 18.89
C ILE A 73 1.08 -0.81 18.82
N PHE A 74 0.76 -1.49 17.71
CA PHE A 74 1.12 -2.89 17.53
C PHE A 74 2.65 -3.10 17.45
N LYS A 75 3.38 -2.22 16.76
CA LYS A 75 4.85 -2.26 16.65
C LYS A 75 5.49 -2.11 18.03
N LYS A 76 5.05 -1.14 18.83
CA LYS A 76 5.52 -0.92 20.22
C LYS A 76 5.30 -2.15 21.11
N ARG A 77 4.12 -2.78 21.02
CA ARG A 77 3.80 -3.99 21.82
C ARG A 77 4.54 -5.25 21.35
N ARG A 78 4.85 -5.37 20.06
CA ARG A 78 5.68 -6.49 19.54
C ARG A 78 7.15 -6.32 19.94
N ALA A 79 7.66 -5.10 19.94
CA ALA A 79 9.02 -4.79 20.40
C ALA A 79 9.22 -5.14 21.89
N SER A 80 8.20 -4.96 22.74
CA SER A 80 8.27 -5.39 24.15
C SER A 80 8.21 -6.92 24.37
N ARG A 81 7.90 -7.71 23.33
CA ARG A 81 7.82 -9.18 23.41
C ARG A 81 8.99 -9.89 22.73
N GLN A 82 9.81 -9.20 21.94
CA GLN A 82 11.10 -9.76 21.55
C GLN A 82 12.06 -9.65 22.75
N PRO A 83 12.63 -10.77 23.24
CA PRO A 83 13.73 -10.68 24.19
C PRO A 83 14.87 -9.98 23.45
N SER A 84 15.18 -8.75 23.88
CA SER A 84 16.44 -8.11 23.53
C SER A 84 17.53 -9.04 24.05
N THR A 85 18.17 -9.78 23.15
CA THR A 85 19.37 -10.54 23.44
C THR A 85 20.35 -9.58 24.12
N THR A 86 20.57 -9.84 25.40
CA THR A 86 21.21 -8.97 26.36
C THR A 86 22.59 -8.53 25.89
N SER A 87 22.85 -7.24 26.07
CA SER A 87 24.15 -6.55 26.11
C SER A 87 25.41 -7.43 26.09
N GLY A 88 26.15 -7.39 24.99
CA GLY A 88 27.51 -7.93 24.88
C GLY A 88 28.59 -7.03 25.48
N SER A 89 28.45 -6.59 26.74
CA SER A 89 29.52 -5.83 27.43
C SER A 89 29.91 -6.39 28.80
N CYS A 90 29.52 -7.62 29.14
CA CYS A 90 29.91 -8.28 30.40
C CYS A 90 31.01 -9.34 30.17
N TRP A 91 32.06 -9.00 29.43
CA TRP A 91 33.27 -9.83 29.28
C TRP A 91 34.50 -8.95 29.47
N SER A 92 34.75 -8.45 30.70
CA SER A 92 36.02 -7.77 30.99
C SER A 92 36.56 -7.92 32.41
N THR A 93 36.00 -8.77 33.28
CA THR A 93 36.53 -8.84 34.66
C THR A 93 36.48 -10.24 35.27
N ALA A 94 37.25 -11.16 34.70
CA ALA A 94 37.63 -12.42 35.35
C ALA A 94 39.02 -12.85 34.88
N ARG A 95 40.05 -12.07 35.24
CA ARG A 95 41.45 -12.50 35.21
C ARG A 95 42.27 -11.69 36.21
N THR A 96 42.22 -12.13 37.47
CA THR A 96 43.31 -12.13 38.46
C THR A 96 42.92 -13.06 39.59
#